data_AF-A0A0U5GP70-F1
#
_entry.id   AF-A0A0U5GP70-F1
#
_cell.length_a   1.000
_cell.length_b   1.000
_cell.length_c   1.000
_cell.angle_alpha   90.00
_cell.angle_beta   90.00
_cell.angle_gamma   90.00
#
_symmetry.space_group_name_H-M   'P 1'
#
loop_
_entity.id
_entity.type
_entity.pdbx_description
1 polymer ?
#
loop_
_entity_poly.entity_id
_entity_poly.type
_entity_poly.pdbx_seq_one_letter_code
_entity_poly.pdbx_strand_id
1 'polypeptide(L)'
;MPPAAMSSAPQIELDVETVTRALAQRTQGNAIQAVPWDAISRILAGFVRGPCDTTKQLEEELQKRQSMNEAFQQALQEIGKIITQVANGDLSMKVHIRSAEMDPDIKTFKVTINNMINQLRVFASEVSRVAREVGTEGILGGQAQIAGVHGVWEELTDNVNIMASNITDQVREIAAVMTSVAHGELSQKIERPAKGEVLQLQQTINTMVDQLRMFATEVTRVARDVGIEGVLGGQAQIYGIQGMWNELTVNVNAMAHNLTTQVRAPPRNGLLR
;
A
#
# COMPACT_ATOMS: atom_id res chain seq x y z
N MET A 1 17.37 72.28 62.10
CA MET A 1 16.35 72.60 61.08
C MET A 1 17.04 72.57 59.71
N PRO A 2 16.51 71.88 58.67
CA PRO A 2 15.53 70.79 58.60
C PRO A 2 16.13 69.48 58.03
N PRO A 3 15.41 68.33 58.11
CA PRO A 3 15.78 67.09 57.43
C PRO A 3 15.21 67.03 56.00
N ALA A 4 15.98 66.45 55.07
CA ALA A 4 15.54 66.21 53.68
C ALA A 4 14.62 64.99 53.60
N ALA A 5 13.52 65.16 52.86
CA ALA A 5 12.44 64.20 52.69
C ALA A 5 12.92 62.88 52.07
N MET A 6 12.53 61.76 52.69
CA MET A 6 12.54 60.45 52.06
C MET A 6 11.44 60.43 51.00
N SER A 7 11.84 60.28 49.73
CA SER A 7 10.94 60.03 48.61
C SER A 7 10.20 58.70 48.84
N SER A 8 8.90 58.78 49.11
CA SER A 8 7.99 57.64 49.18
C SER A 8 7.99 56.86 47.86
N ALA A 9 8.21 55.55 47.95
CA ALA A 9 8.05 54.62 46.83
C ALA A 9 6.59 54.67 46.30
N PRO A 10 6.36 54.51 44.99
CA PRO A 10 5.00 54.52 44.45
C PRO A 10 4.27 53.26 44.92
N GLN A 11 3.27 53.43 45.78
CA GLN A 11 2.28 52.39 46.02
C GLN A 11 1.48 52.20 44.74
N ILE A 12 1.58 51.02 44.11
CA ILE A 12 0.64 50.64 43.06
C ILE A 12 -0.67 50.32 43.78
N GLU A 13 -1.48 51.35 43.98
CA GLU A 13 -2.88 51.19 44.37
C GLU A 13 -3.60 50.65 43.14
N LEU A 14 -3.65 49.32 43.01
CA LEU A 14 -4.50 48.67 42.03
C LEU A 14 -5.94 48.95 42.41
N ASP A 15 -6.47 50.03 41.84
CA ASP A 15 -7.85 50.45 42.02
C ASP A 15 -8.77 49.28 41.67
N VAL A 16 -9.69 48.99 42.60
CA VAL A 16 -10.71 47.95 42.48
C VAL A 16 -11.42 48.09 41.14
N GLU A 17 -11.62 49.30 40.63
CA GLU A 17 -12.26 49.55 39.34
C GLU A 17 -11.46 49.00 38.14
N THR A 18 -10.13 49.01 38.21
CA THR A 18 -9.24 48.48 37.16
C THR A 18 -9.28 46.95 37.13
N VAL A 19 -9.21 46.31 38.30
CA VAL A 19 -9.33 44.85 38.44
C VAL A 19 -10.73 44.38 38.03
N THR A 20 -11.76 45.16 38.39
CA THR A 20 -13.16 44.86 38.06
C THR A 20 -13.42 44.93 36.55
N ARG A 21 -12.85 45.91 35.84
CA ARG A 21 -12.93 46.01 34.37
C ARG A 21 -12.22 44.85 33.67
N ALA A 22 -11.05 44.46 34.16
CA ALA A 22 -10.28 43.34 33.60
C ALA A 22 -11.02 41.99 33.76
N LEU A 23 -11.65 41.76 34.93
CA LEU A 23 -12.47 40.57 35.17
C LEU A 23 -13.75 40.57 34.31
N ALA A 24 -14.42 41.71 34.17
CA ALA A 24 -15.62 41.85 33.34
C ALA A 24 -15.35 41.53 31.85
N GLN A 25 -14.21 41.99 31.30
CA GLN A 25 -13.80 41.67 29.94
C GLN A 25 -13.50 40.18 29.75
N ARG A 26 -12.94 39.51 30.75
CA ARG A 26 -12.62 38.07 30.71
C ARG A 26 -13.86 37.17 30.78
N THR A 27 -14.95 37.66 31.39
CA THR A 27 -16.21 36.91 31.54
C THR A 27 -17.16 36.96 30.34
N GLN A 28 -16.96 37.85 29.35
CA GLN A 28 -17.86 37.96 28.20
C GLN A 28 -17.90 36.72 27.27
N GLY A 29 -17.04 35.72 27.49
CA GLY A 29 -17.01 34.48 26.70
C GLY A 29 -17.55 33.22 27.38
N ASN A 30 -17.91 33.26 28.67
CA ASN A 30 -18.36 32.06 29.40
C ASN A 30 -19.64 32.32 30.20
N ALA A 31 -20.53 31.31 30.19
CA ALA A 31 -21.84 31.31 30.84
C ALA A 31 -21.77 31.30 32.38
N ILE A 32 -21.21 32.36 32.98
CA ILE A 32 -21.32 32.66 34.41
C ILE A 32 -22.12 33.96 34.53
N GLN A 33 -23.40 33.89 34.16
CA GLN A 33 -24.38 34.91 34.52
C GLN A 33 -25.08 34.43 35.79
N ALA A 34 -24.68 34.94 36.97
CA ALA A 34 -25.47 35.08 38.20
C ALA A 34 -24.62 35.23 39.48
N VAL A 35 -23.48 35.93 39.43
CA VAL A 35 -22.79 36.32 40.68
C VAL A 35 -23.00 37.82 40.89
N PRO A 36 -23.72 38.24 41.95
CA PRO A 36 -23.93 39.64 42.28
C PRO A 36 -22.58 40.37 42.44
N TRP A 37 -22.44 41.52 41.77
CA TRP A 37 -21.17 42.27 41.71
C TRP A 37 -20.74 42.81 43.09
N ASP A 38 -21.68 42.98 44.01
CA ASP A 38 -21.45 43.36 45.40
C ASP A 38 -20.87 42.21 46.27
N ALA A 39 -21.08 40.95 45.86
CA ALA A 39 -20.47 39.78 46.51
C ALA A 39 -19.01 39.61 46.06
N ILE A 40 -18.73 39.82 44.77
CA ILE A 40 -17.36 39.76 44.22
C ILE A 40 -16.49 40.87 44.81
N SER A 41 -17.00 42.09 44.91
CA SER A 41 -16.24 43.22 45.48
C SER A 41 -15.90 43.03 46.97
N ARG A 42 -16.79 42.42 47.76
CA ARG A 42 -16.52 42.09 49.17
C ARG A 42 -15.48 41.00 49.35
N ILE A 43 -15.51 39.97 48.50
CA ILE A 43 -14.51 38.89 48.51
C ILE A 43 -13.13 39.45 48.13
N LEU A 44 -13.06 40.28 47.09
CA LEU A 44 -11.82 40.94 46.66
C LEU A 44 -11.28 41.91 47.73
N ALA A 45 -12.13 42.68 48.40
CA ALA A 45 -11.72 43.58 49.48
C ALA A 45 -11.11 42.85 50.69
N GLY A 46 -11.57 41.62 50.99
CA GLY A 46 -10.97 40.75 52.01
C GLY A 46 -9.61 40.18 51.58
N PHE A 47 -9.43 39.92 50.28
CA PHE A 47 -8.21 39.33 49.72
C PHE A 47 -7.06 40.34 49.63
N VAL A 48 -7.37 41.62 49.38
CA VAL A 48 -6.38 42.72 49.34
C VAL A 48 -5.69 42.95 50.72
N ARG A 49 -6.24 42.42 51.83
CA ARG A 49 -5.65 42.52 53.18
C ARG A 49 -4.84 41.30 53.63
N GLY A 50 -4.57 40.32 52.76
CA GLY A 50 -3.71 39.17 53.09
C GLY A 50 -2.21 39.55 53.15
N PRO A 51 -1.36 38.73 53.80
CA PRO A 51 0.10 38.86 53.68
C PRO A 51 0.51 38.80 52.20
N CYS A 52 1.36 39.73 51.77
CA CYS A 52 1.81 39.87 50.37
C CYS A 52 2.46 38.59 49.79
N ASP A 53 2.92 37.66 50.63
CA ASP A 53 3.44 36.36 50.22
C ASP A 53 2.37 35.42 49.64
N THR A 54 1.19 35.35 50.26
CA THR A 54 0.11 34.45 49.82
C THR A 54 -0.52 34.87 48.49
N THR A 55 -0.57 36.18 48.21
CA THR A 55 -1.09 36.69 46.92
C THR A 55 -0.10 36.44 45.78
N LYS A 56 1.21 36.61 46.02
CA LYS A 56 2.25 36.31 45.02
C LYS A 56 2.33 34.83 44.67
N GLN A 57 2.25 33.95 45.66
CA GLN A 57 2.23 32.49 45.42
C GLN A 57 1.01 32.05 44.62
N LEU A 58 -0.16 32.65 44.88
CA LEU A 58 -1.37 32.35 44.12
C LEU A 58 -1.28 32.89 42.68
N GLU A 59 -0.70 34.08 42.47
CA GLU A 59 -0.46 34.64 41.14
C GLU A 59 0.52 33.77 40.33
N GLU A 60 1.62 33.32 40.94
CA GLU A 60 2.59 32.41 40.32
C GLU A 60 1.93 31.07 39.92
N GLU A 61 1.12 30.48 40.81
CA GLU A 61 0.43 29.21 40.54
C GLU A 61 -0.67 29.36 39.48
N LEU A 62 -1.42 30.47 39.50
CA LEU A 62 -2.39 30.79 38.45
C LEU A 62 -1.71 31.03 37.10
N GLN A 63 -0.57 31.70 37.09
CA GLN A 63 0.20 31.95 35.88
C GLN A 63 0.78 30.65 35.32
N LYS A 64 1.27 29.76 36.18
CA LYS A 64 1.71 28.40 35.82
C LYS A 64 0.57 27.56 35.23
N ARG A 65 -0.62 27.62 35.83
CA ARG A 65 -1.82 26.94 35.30
C ARG A 65 -2.28 27.54 33.97
N GLN A 66 -2.18 28.86 33.80
CA GLN A 66 -2.51 29.53 32.53
C GLN A 66 -1.53 29.13 31.43
N SER A 67 -0.22 29.16 31.67
CA SER A 67 0.79 28.75 30.69
C SER A 67 0.65 27.28 30.31
N MET A 68 0.32 26.42 31.29
CA MET A 68 0.05 25.00 31.03
C MET A 68 -1.19 24.80 30.15
N ASN A 69 -2.26 25.57 30.39
CA ASN A 69 -3.46 25.51 29.54
C ASN A 69 -3.18 26.02 28.12
N GLU A 70 -2.39 27.08 27.96
CA GLU A 70 -2.00 27.58 26.63
C GLU A 70 -1.13 26.56 25.88
N ALA A 71 -0.17 25.94 26.56
CA ALA A 71 0.66 24.86 25.99
C ALA A 71 -0.20 23.66 25.58
N PHE A 72 -1.21 23.30 26.38
CA PHE A 72 -2.16 22.24 26.06
C PHE A 72 -2.98 22.57 24.80
N GLN A 73 -3.52 23.79 24.70
CA GLN A 73 -4.28 24.22 23.51
C GLN A 73 -3.42 24.24 22.25
N GLN A 74 -2.16 24.67 22.36
CA GLN A 74 -1.21 24.64 21.24
C GLN A 74 -0.93 23.21 20.77
N ALA A 75 -0.73 22.28 21.71
CA ALA A 75 -0.49 20.87 21.40
C ALA A 75 -1.68 20.24 20.65
N LEU A 76 -2.91 20.51 21.07
CA LEU A 76 -4.11 20.03 20.38
C LEU A 76 -4.23 20.59 18.95
N GLN A 77 -3.93 21.88 18.76
CA GLN A 77 -3.92 22.48 17.42
C GLN A 77 -2.85 21.88 16.51
N GLU A 78 -1.64 21.65 17.03
CA GLU A 78 -0.54 21.02 16.28
C GLU A 78 -0.92 19.59 15.87
N ILE A 79 -1.42 18.79 16.82
CA ILE A 79 -1.86 17.42 16.54
C ILE A 79 -2.99 17.42 15.50
N GLY A 80 -3.98 18.30 15.64
CA GLY A 80 -5.07 18.43 14.68
C GLY A 80 -4.56 18.68 13.25
N LYS A 81 -3.61 19.61 13.09
CA LYS A 81 -2.96 19.87 11.80
C LYS A 81 -2.25 18.63 11.24
N ILE A 82 -1.49 17.93 12.09
CA ILE A 82 -0.77 16.71 11.67
C ILE A 82 -1.74 15.63 11.21
N ILE A 83 -2.85 15.42 11.92
CA ILE A 83 -3.87 14.44 11.53
C ILE A 83 -4.47 14.81 10.17
N THR A 84 -4.74 16.10 9.92
CA THR A 84 -5.21 16.54 8.60
C THR A 84 -4.18 16.27 7.51
N GLN A 85 -2.89 16.49 7.76
CA GLN A 85 -1.83 16.18 6.79
C GLN A 85 -1.70 14.68 6.51
N VAL A 86 -1.76 13.85 7.56
CA VAL A 86 -1.75 12.39 7.45
C VAL A 86 -2.96 11.90 6.66
N ALA A 87 -4.14 12.48 6.89
CA ALA A 87 -5.35 12.19 6.11
C ALA A 87 -5.21 12.57 4.63
N ASN A 88 -4.42 13.60 4.33
CA ASN A 88 -4.07 14.00 2.95
C ASN A 88 -2.91 13.19 2.35
N GLY A 89 -2.38 12.20 3.07
CA GLY A 89 -1.32 11.30 2.58
C GLY A 89 0.11 11.74 2.93
N ASP A 90 0.31 12.83 3.67
CA ASP A 90 1.64 13.19 4.17
C ASP A 90 1.98 12.42 5.45
N LEU A 91 2.68 11.30 5.28
CA LEU A 91 3.13 10.42 6.36
C LEU A 91 4.54 10.77 6.87
N SER A 92 5.12 11.89 6.43
CA SER A 92 6.43 12.35 6.89
C SER A 92 6.37 13.08 8.23
N MET A 93 5.19 13.60 8.57
CA MET A 93 4.93 14.41 9.74
C MET A 93 4.97 13.60 11.04
N LYS A 94 5.47 14.22 12.11
CA LYS A 94 5.51 13.64 13.46
C LYS A 94 5.02 14.66 14.48
N VAL A 95 4.31 14.16 15.49
CA VAL A 95 3.86 14.98 16.62
C VAL A 95 5.06 15.28 17.52
N HIS A 96 5.42 16.56 17.64
CA HIS A 96 6.60 17.04 18.36
C HIS A 96 6.22 17.84 19.62
N ILE A 97 5.50 17.22 20.54
CA ILE A 97 5.19 17.86 21.83
C ILE A 97 6.41 17.81 22.76
N ARG A 98 6.84 18.96 23.30
CA ARG A 98 7.94 19.06 24.29
C ARG A 98 7.47 18.52 25.64
N SER A 99 8.05 17.40 26.06
CA SER A 99 7.53 16.54 27.14
C SER A 99 7.93 16.94 28.57
N ALA A 100 8.35 18.18 28.83
CA ALA A 100 8.94 18.50 30.13
C ALA A 100 7.90 18.58 31.27
N GLU A 101 6.66 19.00 30.98
CA GLU A 101 5.63 19.25 32.00
C GLU A 101 4.22 19.03 31.44
N MET A 102 3.90 17.84 30.92
CA MET A 102 2.57 17.54 30.37
C MET A 102 1.95 16.28 30.95
N ASP A 103 0.62 16.31 30.98
CA ASP A 103 -0.25 15.21 31.39
C ASP A 103 0.15 13.87 30.73
N PRO A 104 0.21 12.76 31.49
CA PRO A 104 0.47 11.41 30.95
C PRO A 104 -0.39 11.02 29.74
N ASP A 105 -1.62 11.50 29.66
CA ASP A 105 -2.55 11.19 28.58
C ASP A 105 -2.08 11.79 27.25
N ILE A 106 -1.55 13.02 27.27
CA ILE A 106 -1.03 13.65 26.05
C ILE A 106 0.27 13.01 25.59
N LYS A 107 1.10 12.55 26.53
CA LYS A 107 2.28 11.74 26.19
C LYS A 107 1.88 10.44 25.48
N THR A 108 0.88 9.75 26.01
CA THR A 108 0.34 8.51 25.42
C THR A 108 -0.23 8.80 24.03
N PHE A 109 -1.02 9.85 23.88
CA PHE A 109 -1.60 10.25 22.60
C PHE A 109 -0.55 10.53 21.52
N LYS A 110 0.51 11.28 21.85
CA LYS A 110 1.66 11.50 20.97
C LYS A 110 2.29 10.19 20.50
N VAL A 111 2.55 9.27 21.44
CA VAL A 111 3.19 7.98 21.13
C VAL A 111 2.30 7.16 20.21
N THR A 112 1.01 7.03 20.53
CA THR A 112 0.05 6.27 19.73
C THR A 112 -0.09 6.82 18.31
N ILE A 113 -0.24 8.15 18.14
CA ILE A 113 -0.33 8.76 16.82
C ILE A 113 0.95 8.53 16.02
N ASN A 114 2.12 8.79 16.60
CA ASN A 114 3.38 8.60 15.90
C ASN A 114 3.60 7.15 15.50
N ASN A 115 3.20 6.18 16.34
CA ASN A 115 3.25 4.76 16.01
C ASN A 115 2.34 4.43 14.82
N MET A 116 1.10 4.94 14.82
CA MET A 116 0.16 4.76 13.70
C MET A 116 0.70 5.37 12.40
N ILE A 117 1.25 6.60 12.45
CA ILE A 117 1.85 7.25 11.26
C ILE A 117 3.03 6.44 10.73
N ASN A 118 3.88 5.94 11.63
CA ASN A 118 5.01 5.09 11.23
C ASN A 118 4.54 3.79 10.57
N GLN A 119 3.53 3.11 11.13
CA GLN A 119 2.96 1.89 10.54
C GLN A 119 2.38 2.16 9.14
N LEU A 120 1.58 3.23 8.99
CA LEU A 120 1.07 3.68 7.69
C LEU A 120 2.19 3.94 6.69
N ARG A 121 3.26 4.61 7.11
CA ARG A 121 4.40 4.94 6.25
C ARG A 121 5.14 3.68 5.78
N VAL A 122 5.40 2.75 6.69
CA VAL A 122 6.06 1.48 6.34
C VAL A 122 5.16 0.67 5.40
N PHE A 123 3.86 0.58 5.70
CA PHE A 123 2.90 -0.13 4.84
C PHE A 123 2.85 0.47 3.43
N ALA A 124 2.69 1.79 3.31
CA ALA A 124 2.66 2.46 2.01
C ALA A 124 3.95 2.24 1.20
N SER A 125 5.11 2.27 1.87
CA SER A 125 6.40 1.99 1.25
C SER A 125 6.48 0.55 0.75
N GLU A 126 6.09 -0.42 1.58
CA GLU A 126 6.17 -1.84 1.25
C GLU A 126 5.21 -2.22 0.12
N VAL A 127 3.97 -1.74 0.15
CA VAL A 127 3.01 -1.97 -0.94
C VAL A 127 3.50 -1.36 -2.24
N SER A 128 4.04 -0.13 -2.20
CA SER A 128 4.62 0.51 -3.39
C SER A 128 5.81 -0.28 -3.94
N ARG A 129 6.66 -0.81 -3.06
CA ARG A 129 7.81 -1.63 -3.45
C ARG A 129 7.37 -2.95 -4.09
N VAL A 130 6.47 -3.71 -3.45
CA VAL A 130 5.97 -4.99 -3.98
C VAL A 130 5.24 -4.80 -5.30
N ALA A 131 4.42 -3.75 -5.43
CA ALA A 131 3.74 -3.43 -6.68
C ALA A 131 4.74 -3.12 -7.81
N ARG A 132 5.82 -2.39 -7.50
CA ARG A 132 6.89 -2.12 -8.48
C ARG A 132 7.65 -3.38 -8.85
N GLU A 133 8.15 -4.14 -7.87
CA GLU A 133 8.95 -5.35 -8.09
C GLU A 133 8.17 -6.42 -8.86
N VAL A 134 7.02 -6.85 -8.33
CA VAL A 134 6.24 -7.96 -8.90
C VAL A 134 5.44 -7.51 -10.12
N GLY A 135 4.87 -6.31 -10.08
CA GLY A 135 3.96 -5.82 -11.11
C GLY A 135 4.64 -5.10 -12.28
N THR A 136 5.77 -4.43 -12.07
CA THR A 136 6.41 -3.59 -13.11
C THR A 136 7.78 -4.13 -13.53
N GLU A 137 8.63 -4.48 -12.58
CA GLU A 137 10.01 -4.92 -12.84
C GLU A 137 10.08 -6.44 -13.17
N GLY A 138 9.00 -7.18 -12.91
CA GLY A 138 8.95 -8.63 -13.13
C GLY A 138 9.83 -9.43 -12.16
N ILE A 139 10.22 -8.82 -11.03
CA ILE A 139 10.95 -9.49 -9.94
C ILE A 139 9.93 -10.30 -9.14
N LEU A 140 9.71 -11.54 -9.59
CA LEU A 140 8.72 -12.43 -8.99
C LEU A 140 9.21 -12.95 -7.62
N GLY A 141 8.30 -13.07 -6.66
CA GLY A 141 8.57 -13.53 -5.30
C GLY A 141 8.75 -12.42 -4.26
N GLY A 142 8.60 -11.15 -4.65
CA GLY A 142 8.55 -10.03 -3.71
C GLY A 142 7.34 -10.13 -2.78
N GLN A 143 7.57 -9.92 -1.48
CA GLN A 143 6.54 -9.92 -0.44
C GLN A 143 6.75 -8.71 0.49
N ALA A 144 5.65 -8.14 0.97
CA ALA A 144 5.64 -7.06 1.94
C ALA A 144 6.01 -7.62 3.32
N GLN A 145 6.97 -6.97 3.98
CA GLN A 145 7.41 -7.33 5.32
C GLN A 145 7.25 -6.16 6.26
N ILE A 146 6.22 -6.21 7.10
CA ILE A 146 5.87 -5.12 8.01
C ILE A 146 5.89 -5.68 9.43
N ALA A 147 6.83 -5.20 10.25
CA ALA A 147 6.99 -5.67 11.62
C ALA A 147 5.95 -5.03 12.55
N GLY A 148 5.41 -5.82 13.48
CA GLY A 148 4.55 -5.34 14.56
C GLY A 148 3.18 -4.83 14.09
N VAL A 149 2.68 -5.33 12.96
CA VAL A 149 1.29 -5.15 12.54
C VAL A 149 0.42 -6.24 13.14
N HIS A 150 -0.80 -5.88 13.49
CA HIS A 150 -1.82 -6.76 14.03
C HIS A 150 -3.19 -6.36 13.50
N GLY A 151 -4.14 -7.29 13.52
CA GLY A 151 -5.53 -7.03 13.11
C GLY A 151 -5.61 -6.66 11.62
N VAL A 152 -6.33 -5.60 11.28
CA VAL A 152 -6.56 -5.20 9.87
C VAL A 152 -5.25 -4.96 9.11
N TRP A 153 -4.21 -4.45 9.77
CA TRP A 153 -2.92 -4.20 9.12
C TRP A 153 -2.20 -5.50 8.71
N GLU A 154 -2.32 -6.53 9.54
CA GLU A 154 -1.78 -7.85 9.26
C GLU A 154 -2.55 -8.50 8.11
N GLU A 155 -3.89 -8.48 8.18
CA GLU A 155 -4.76 -9.00 7.13
C GLU A 155 -4.51 -8.32 5.77
N LEU A 156 -4.32 -7.00 5.73
CA LEU A 156 -4.00 -6.28 4.50
C LEU A 156 -2.62 -6.66 3.94
N THR A 157 -1.64 -6.87 4.83
CA THR A 157 -0.30 -7.32 4.43
C THR A 157 -0.36 -8.73 3.83
N ASP A 158 -1.10 -9.62 4.45
CA ASP A 158 -1.32 -10.99 3.98
C ASP A 158 -2.05 -11.00 2.64
N ASN A 159 -3.09 -10.18 2.47
CA ASN A 159 -3.81 -10.07 1.20
C ASN A 159 -2.91 -9.60 0.05
N VAL A 160 -2.05 -8.60 0.28
CA VAL A 160 -1.05 -8.16 -0.72
C VAL A 160 -0.07 -9.28 -1.04
N ASN A 161 0.39 -10.01 -0.03
CA ASN A 161 1.32 -11.13 -0.20
C ASN A 161 0.70 -12.32 -0.95
N ILE A 162 -0.56 -12.65 -0.67
CA ILE A 162 -1.31 -13.68 -1.39
C ILE A 162 -1.46 -13.29 -2.87
N MET A 163 -1.80 -12.02 -3.14
CA MET A 163 -1.89 -11.51 -4.51
C MET A 163 -0.53 -11.62 -5.24
N ALA A 164 0.55 -11.14 -4.62
CA ALA A 164 1.89 -11.18 -5.19
C ALA A 164 2.39 -12.61 -5.42
N SER A 165 2.12 -13.52 -4.48
CA SER A 165 2.48 -14.95 -4.58
C SER A 165 1.73 -15.63 -5.72
N ASN A 166 0.41 -15.41 -5.82
CA ASN A 166 -0.41 -16.00 -6.88
C ASN A 166 0.08 -15.60 -8.27
N ILE A 167 0.39 -14.31 -8.49
CA ILE A 167 0.92 -13.81 -9.76
C ILE A 167 2.31 -14.42 -10.03
N THR A 168 3.20 -14.38 -9.04
CA THR A 168 4.56 -14.95 -9.13
C THR A 168 4.53 -16.40 -9.59
N ASP A 169 3.70 -17.18 -8.94
CA ASP A 169 3.58 -18.61 -9.15
C ASP A 169 3.00 -18.94 -10.51
N GLN A 170 1.92 -18.26 -10.89
CA GLN A 170 1.26 -18.46 -12.18
C GLN A 170 2.19 -18.10 -13.35
N VAL A 171 2.90 -16.97 -13.26
CA VAL A 171 3.83 -16.52 -14.31
C VAL A 171 5.04 -17.44 -14.42
N ARG A 172 5.61 -17.89 -13.28
CA ARG A 172 6.75 -18.84 -13.29
C ARG A 172 6.38 -20.17 -13.93
N GLU A 173 5.20 -20.69 -13.66
CA GLU A 173 4.75 -21.95 -14.24
C GLU A 173 4.48 -21.85 -15.74
N ILE A 174 3.85 -20.76 -16.19
CA ILE A 174 3.72 -20.43 -17.61
C ILE A 174 5.10 -20.38 -18.26
N ALA A 175 6.05 -19.65 -17.66
CA ALA A 175 7.40 -19.52 -18.20
C ALA A 175 8.12 -20.88 -18.29
N ALA A 176 7.95 -21.76 -17.29
CA ALA A 176 8.51 -23.11 -17.31
C ALA A 176 7.93 -23.94 -18.46
N VAL A 177 6.61 -23.97 -18.63
CA VAL A 177 5.97 -24.70 -19.74
C VAL A 177 6.40 -24.15 -21.10
N MET A 178 6.46 -22.83 -21.27
CA MET A 178 6.92 -22.21 -22.51
C MET A 178 8.40 -22.51 -22.80
N THR A 179 9.23 -22.58 -21.76
CA THR A 179 10.63 -23.00 -21.88
C THR A 179 10.69 -24.46 -22.34
N SER A 180 9.90 -25.36 -21.76
CA SER A 180 9.85 -26.77 -22.17
C SER A 180 9.40 -26.92 -23.62
N VAL A 181 8.38 -26.18 -24.05
CA VAL A 181 7.94 -26.13 -25.45
C VAL A 181 9.06 -25.68 -26.38
N ALA A 182 9.83 -24.65 -25.99
CA ALA A 182 10.96 -24.17 -26.78
C ALA A 182 12.10 -25.21 -26.92
N HIS A 183 12.24 -26.12 -25.95
CA HIS A 183 13.18 -27.25 -26.03
C HIS A 183 12.61 -28.47 -26.76
N GLY A 184 11.37 -28.40 -27.26
CA GLY A 184 10.68 -29.51 -27.92
C GLY A 184 10.02 -30.51 -26.96
N GLU A 185 10.01 -30.22 -25.65
CA GLU A 185 9.38 -31.03 -24.62
C GLU A 185 7.88 -30.69 -24.50
N LEU A 186 7.07 -31.28 -25.37
CA LEU A 186 5.63 -31.01 -25.49
C LEU A 186 4.75 -31.86 -24.54
N SER A 187 5.36 -32.42 -23.49
CA SER A 187 4.67 -33.24 -22.49
C SER A 187 4.18 -32.43 -21.30
N GLN A 188 4.76 -31.26 -21.04
CA GLN A 188 4.45 -30.43 -19.87
C GLN A 188 3.23 -29.56 -20.10
N LYS A 189 2.40 -29.43 -19.05
CA LYS A 189 1.24 -28.54 -19.02
C LYS A 189 1.25 -27.70 -17.76
N ILE A 190 0.50 -26.61 -17.80
CA ILE A 190 0.22 -25.81 -16.61
C ILE A 190 -0.88 -26.55 -15.83
N GLU A 191 -0.59 -26.93 -14.59
CA GLU A 191 -1.46 -27.78 -13.76
C GLU A 191 -1.99 -27.04 -12.53
N ARG A 192 -1.32 -25.96 -12.11
CA ARG A 192 -1.73 -25.22 -10.93
C ARG A 192 -3.13 -24.63 -11.10
N PRO A 193 -3.93 -24.60 -10.02
CA PRO A 193 -5.25 -23.98 -10.04
C PRO A 193 -5.17 -22.49 -10.39
N ALA A 194 -5.92 -22.10 -11.42
CA ALA A 194 -6.16 -20.70 -11.78
C ALA A 194 -7.67 -20.42 -11.81
N LYS A 195 -8.02 -19.13 -11.77
CA LYS A 195 -9.41 -18.65 -11.87
C LYS A 195 -9.48 -17.45 -12.80
N GLY A 196 -10.67 -17.16 -13.32
CA GLY A 196 -10.92 -15.99 -14.16
C GLY A 196 -10.06 -15.98 -15.43
N GLU A 197 -9.49 -14.82 -15.75
CA GLU A 197 -8.67 -14.60 -16.95
C GLU A 197 -7.41 -15.48 -16.98
N VAL A 198 -6.82 -15.76 -15.82
CA VAL A 198 -5.63 -16.62 -15.75
C VAL A 198 -5.96 -18.07 -16.11
N LEU A 199 -7.16 -18.56 -15.75
CA LEU A 199 -7.62 -19.88 -16.17
C LEU A 199 -7.82 -19.96 -17.69
N GLN A 200 -8.36 -18.90 -18.30
CA GLN A 200 -8.53 -18.85 -19.76
C GLN A 200 -7.17 -18.84 -20.48
N LEU A 201 -6.20 -18.10 -19.95
CA LEU A 201 -4.82 -18.10 -20.44
C LEU A 201 -4.19 -19.49 -20.32
N GLN A 202 -4.30 -20.12 -19.14
CA GLN A 202 -3.83 -21.49 -18.91
C GLN A 202 -4.44 -22.49 -19.91
N GLN A 203 -5.75 -22.43 -20.14
CA GLN A 203 -6.44 -23.31 -21.09
C GLN A 203 -5.97 -23.08 -22.53
N THR A 204 -5.74 -21.82 -22.92
CA THR A 204 -5.26 -21.47 -24.25
C THR A 204 -3.84 -22.00 -24.48
N ILE A 205 -2.95 -21.81 -23.50
CA ILE A 205 -1.58 -22.33 -23.56
C ILE A 205 -1.59 -23.86 -23.61
N ASN A 206 -2.33 -24.53 -22.72
CA ASN A 206 -2.41 -25.99 -22.71
C ASN A 206 -2.97 -26.56 -24.02
N THR A 207 -3.97 -25.90 -24.61
CA THR A 207 -4.51 -26.28 -25.93
C THR A 207 -3.46 -26.11 -27.04
N MET A 208 -2.69 -25.02 -27.02
CA MET A 208 -1.58 -24.82 -27.95
C MET A 208 -0.52 -25.92 -27.81
N VAL A 209 -0.14 -26.29 -26.58
CA VAL A 209 0.80 -27.40 -26.33
C VAL A 209 0.27 -28.72 -26.88
N ASP A 210 -1.01 -29.01 -26.68
CA ASP A 210 -1.65 -30.22 -27.22
C ASP A 210 -1.63 -30.24 -28.76
N GLN A 211 -1.95 -29.11 -29.39
CA GLN A 211 -1.89 -28.97 -30.85
C GLN A 211 -0.48 -29.18 -31.39
N LEU A 212 0.54 -28.57 -30.75
CA LEU A 212 1.94 -28.77 -31.10
C LEU A 212 2.34 -30.24 -30.98
N ARG A 213 1.94 -30.91 -29.91
CA ARG A 213 2.27 -32.32 -29.66
C ARG A 213 1.65 -33.24 -30.72
N MET A 214 0.38 -33.02 -31.06
CA MET A 214 -0.29 -33.77 -32.13
C MET A 214 0.41 -33.55 -33.47
N PHE A 215 0.74 -32.30 -33.79
CA PHE A 215 1.43 -31.96 -35.03
C PHE A 215 2.81 -32.61 -35.14
N ALA A 216 3.63 -32.51 -34.08
CA ALA A 216 4.94 -33.14 -34.04
C ALA A 216 4.85 -34.67 -34.22
N THR A 217 3.86 -35.30 -33.59
CA THR A 217 3.61 -36.75 -33.71
C THR A 217 3.23 -37.13 -35.14
N GLU A 218 2.25 -36.44 -35.73
CA GLU A 218 1.74 -36.76 -37.07
C GLU A 218 2.76 -36.48 -38.17
N VAL A 219 3.50 -35.37 -38.10
CA VAL A 219 4.56 -35.09 -39.08
C VAL A 219 5.68 -36.10 -38.98
N THR A 220 6.10 -36.47 -37.76
CA THR A 220 7.13 -37.51 -37.58
C THR A 220 6.67 -38.84 -38.14
N ARG A 221 5.41 -39.22 -37.89
CA ARG A 221 4.82 -40.45 -38.43
C ARG A 221 4.79 -40.44 -39.95
N VAL A 222 4.22 -39.41 -40.58
CA VAL A 222 4.12 -39.33 -42.04
C VAL A 222 5.49 -39.29 -42.70
N ALA A 223 6.45 -38.58 -42.13
CA ALA A 223 7.82 -38.56 -42.63
C ALA A 223 8.47 -39.96 -42.56
N ARG A 224 8.23 -40.71 -41.49
CA ARG A 224 8.70 -42.09 -41.35
C ARG A 224 8.00 -43.02 -42.34
N ASP A 225 6.68 -43.01 -42.38
CA ASP A 225 5.87 -43.88 -43.23
C ASP A 225 6.22 -43.68 -44.71
N VAL A 226 6.13 -42.44 -45.21
CA VAL A 226 6.30 -42.15 -46.63
C VAL A 226 7.76 -42.03 -47.03
N GLY A 227 8.61 -41.50 -46.15
CA GLY A 227 10.01 -41.20 -46.46
C GLY A 227 11.01 -42.31 -46.11
N ILE A 228 10.75 -43.12 -45.08
CA ILE A 228 11.70 -44.14 -44.59
C ILE A 228 11.19 -45.54 -44.90
N GLU A 229 9.96 -45.85 -44.50
CA GLU A 229 9.39 -47.20 -44.61
C GLU A 229 8.77 -47.47 -46.00
N GLY A 230 8.59 -46.43 -46.82
CA GLY A 230 8.02 -46.55 -48.17
C GLY A 230 6.54 -46.90 -48.17
N VAL A 231 5.82 -46.65 -47.07
CA VAL A 231 4.37 -46.79 -46.95
C VAL A 231 3.71 -45.64 -47.70
N LEU A 232 3.42 -45.89 -48.98
CA LEU A 232 2.88 -44.88 -49.88
C LEU A 232 1.39 -44.63 -49.64
N GLY A 233 0.98 -43.37 -49.61
CA GLY A 233 -0.38 -42.92 -49.35
C GLY A 233 -0.66 -42.49 -47.90
N GLY A 234 0.35 -42.49 -47.02
CA GLY A 234 0.23 -41.96 -45.66
C GLY A 234 -0.10 -40.46 -45.67
N GLN A 235 -1.05 -40.05 -44.83
CA GLN A 235 -1.47 -38.65 -44.65
C GLN A 235 -1.50 -38.30 -43.16
N ALA A 236 -1.13 -37.07 -42.83
CA ALA A 236 -1.26 -36.48 -41.50
C ALA A 236 -2.74 -36.20 -41.23
N GLN A 237 -3.21 -36.66 -40.07
CA GLN A 237 -4.59 -36.47 -39.63
C GLN A 237 -4.58 -35.73 -38.29
N ILE A 238 -4.78 -34.41 -38.35
CA ILE A 238 -4.78 -33.55 -37.17
C ILE A 238 -6.14 -32.87 -37.08
N TYR A 239 -6.84 -33.05 -35.96
CA TYR A 239 -8.17 -32.51 -35.73
C TYR A 239 -8.12 -31.19 -34.96
N GLY A 240 -9.14 -30.35 -35.13
CA GLY A 240 -9.32 -29.13 -34.33
C GLY A 240 -8.29 -28.02 -34.59
N ILE A 241 -7.56 -28.09 -35.71
CA ILE A 241 -6.59 -27.08 -36.13
C ILE A 241 -7.20 -26.09 -37.11
N GLN A 242 -6.78 -24.84 -37.03
CA GLN A 242 -7.24 -23.74 -37.89
C GLN A 242 -6.06 -22.84 -38.27
N GLY A 243 -6.27 -21.98 -39.27
CA GLY A 243 -5.25 -21.05 -39.75
C GLY A 243 -3.99 -21.77 -40.25
N MET A 244 -2.82 -21.28 -39.83
CA MET A 244 -1.51 -21.79 -40.25
C MET A 244 -1.33 -23.29 -40.00
N TRP A 245 -1.89 -23.82 -38.91
CA TRP A 245 -1.79 -25.25 -38.59
C TRP A 245 -2.48 -26.12 -39.64
N ASN A 246 -3.63 -25.69 -40.15
CA ASN A 246 -4.35 -26.40 -41.20
C ASN A 246 -3.57 -26.34 -42.52
N GLU A 247 -3.03 -25.17 -42.87
CA GLU A 247 -2.22 -24.99 -44.07
C GLU A 247 -0.99 -25.90 -44.06
N LEU A 248 -0.25 -25.97 -42.95
CA LEU A 248 0.89 -26.87 -42.80
C LEU A 248 0.51 -28.34 -42.98
N THR A 249 -0.64 -28.75 -42.44
CA THR A 249 -1.14 -30.13 -42.58
C THR A 249 -1.47 -30.45 -44.03
N VAL A 250 -2.12 -29.53 -44.74
CA VAL A 250 -2.40 -29.67 -46.18
C VAL A 250 -1.10 -29.77 -46.99
N ASN A 251 -0.10 -28.95 -46.68
CA ASN A 251 1.19 -28.98 -47.37
C ASN A 251 1.96 -30.28 -47.14
N VAL A 252 1.98 -30.81 -45.91
CA VAL A 252 2.57 -32.13 -45.60
C VAL A 252 1.87 -33.24 -46.38
N ASN A 253 0.53 -33.21 -46.44
CA ASN A 253 -0.25 -34.18 -47.20
C ASN A 253 -0.01 -34.09 -48.71
N ALA A 254 0.13 -32.88 -49.26
CA ALA A 254 0.46 -32.68 -50.66
C ALA A 254 1.85 -33.24 -50.99
N MET A 255 2.84 -33.02 -50.12
CA MET A 255 4.18 -33.58 -50.27
C MET A 255 4.18 -35.11 -50.24
N ALA A 256 3.51 -35.70 -49.25
CA ALA A 256 3.36 -37.15 -49.13
C ALA A 256 2.67 -37.78 -50.36
N HIS A 257 1.65 -37.10 -50.88
CA HIS A 257 0.96 -37.50 -52.11
C HIS A 257 1.90 -37.46 -53.33
N ASN A 258 2.66 -36.38 -53.50
CA ASN A 258 3.60 -36.24 -54.62
C ASN A 258 4.70 -37.30 -54.60
N LEU A 259 5.23 -37.65 -53.42
CA LEU A 259 6.21 -38.74 -53.30
C LEU A 259 5.57 -40.09 -53.68
N THR A 260 4.35 -40.33 -53.23
CA THR A 260 3.60 -41.54 -53.57
C THR A 260 3.37 -41.68 -55.08
N THR A 261 2.98 -40.60 -55.76
CA THR A 261 2.72 -40.63 -57.20
C THR A 261 4.01 -40.79 -58.01
N GLN A 262 5.11 -40.15 -57.61
CA GLN A 262 6.40 -40.29 -58.27
C GLN A 262 6.97 -41.70 -58.16
N VAL A 263 6.90 -42.33 -56.98
CA VAL A 263 7.41 -43.69 -56.76
C VAL A 263 6.53 -44.74 -57.43
N ARG A 264 5.21 -44.55 -57.49
CA ARG A 264 4.28 -45.46 -58.20
C ARG A 264 4.23 -45.23 -59.72
N ALA A 265 4.84 -44.17 -60.24
CA ALA A 265 4.83 -43.91 -61.66
C ALA A 265 5.53 -45.06 -62.41
N PRO A 266 4.90 -45.64 -63.46
CA PRO A 266 5.55 -46.68 -64.24
C PRO A 266 6.85 -46.14 -64.86
N PRO A 267 7.87 -46.99 -65.04
CA PRO A 267 9.09 -46.56 -65.71
C PRO A 267 8.72 -45.98 -67.07
N ARG A 268 9.27 -44.81 -67.40
CA ARG A 268 9.16 -44.24 -68.74
C ARG A 268 9.83 -45.22 -69.69
N ASN A 269 9.05 -46.10 -70.29
CA ASN A 269 9.49 -46.90 -71.42
C ASN A 269 9.94 -45.91 -72.50
N GLY A 270 11.26 -45.80 -72.65
CA GLY A 270 11.85 -45.21 -73.83
C GLY A 270 11.28 -45.95 -75.02
N LEU A 271 10.49 -45.22 -75.81
CA LEU A 271 10.08 -45.67 -77.12
C LEU A 271 11.34 -46.02 -77.90
N LEU A 272 11.42 -47.29 -78.27
CA LEU A 272 12.23 -47.83 -79.36
C LEU A 272 12.22 -46.85 -80.54
N ARG A 273 13.37 -46.27 -80.87
CA ARG A 273 13.75 -45.86 -82.23
C ARG A 273 15.25 -46.00 -82.39
#